data_AF-A0A7R9ZPS3-F1
#
_entry.id   AF-A0A7R9ZPS3-F1
#
_cell.length_a   1.000
_cell.length_b   1.000
_cell.length_c   1.000
_cell.angle_alpha   90.00
_cell.angle_beta   90.00
_cell.angle_gamma   90.00
#
_symmetry.space_group_name_H-M   'P 1'
#
loop_
_entity.id
_entity.type
_entity.pdbx_description
1 polymer ?
#
loop_
_entity_poly.entity_id
_entity_poly.type
_entity_poly.pdbx_seq_one_letter_code
_entity_poly.pdbx_strand_id
1 'polypeptide(L)'
;SERLLTSPVPLFYSRHTARFLSVWLLFLPFAIWDNFGNTWNHVGMIPATAFISAFLFGIEELATQLEEPFTILPMQAFCDKIGNWCNEIVSWEGGDNDMPVYK
;
A
#
# COMPACT_ATOMS: atom_id res chain seq x y z
N SER A 1 -0.02 -5.66 19.55
CA SER A 1 0.99 -5.69 18.46
C SER A 1 1.47 -7.10 18.18
N GLU A 2 1.81 -7.88 19.21
CA GLU A 2 2.41 -9.22 19.07
C GLU A 2 1.62 -10.18 18.17
N ARG A 3 0.27 -10.20 18.27
CA ARG A 3 -0.60 -11.03 17.41
C ARG A 3 -0.49 -10.73 15.91
N LEU A 4 -0.25 -9.48 15.52
CA LEU A 4 -0.04 -9.08 14.12
C LEU A 4 1.35 -9.50 13.62
N LEU A 5 2.34 -9.57 14.52
CA LEU A 5 3.70 -10.02 14.20
C LEU A 5 3.81 -11.56 14.16
N THR A 6 3.02 -12.28 14.97
CA THR A 6 3.08 -13.74 15.07
C THR A 6 2.28 -14.49 14.00
N SER A 7 1.42 -13.79 13.24
CA SER A 7 0.62 -14.41 12.18
C SER A 7 0.78 -13.66 10.85
N PRO A 8 2.00 -13.62 10.28
CA PRO A 8 2.18 -13.05 8.94
C PRO A 8 1.35 -13.83 7.92
N VAL A 9 0.82 -13.12 6.92
CA VAL A 9 0.19 -13.76 5.76
C VAL A 9 1.26 -14.64 5.08
N PRO A 10 0.93 -15.88 4.69
CA PRO A 10 1.90 -16.72 4.01
C PRO A 10 2.42 -16.05 2.74
N LEU A 11 3.74 -15.83 2.65
CA LEU A 11 4.41 -15.20 1.49
C LEU A 11 4.14 -15.90 0.15
N PHE A 12 3.71 -17.16 0.19
CA PHE A 12 3.28 -17.89 -0.99
C PHE A 12 2.02 -17.28 -1.63
N TYR A 13 1.11 -16.74 -0.82
CA TYR A 13 -0.13 -16.13 -1.30
C TYR A 13 0.16 -14.89 -2.15
N SER A 14 0.95 -13.95 -1.64
CA SER A 14 1.33 -12.72 -2.35
C SER A 14 2.12 -13.03 -3.62
N ARG A 15 3.04 -14.01 -3.58
CA ARG A 15 3.79 -14.46 -4.78
C ARG A 15 2.91 -15.14 -5.82
N HIS A 16 1.91 -15.93 -5.40
CA HIS A 16 1.01 -16.61 -6.31
C HIS A 16 0.08 -15.62 -7.01
N THR A 17 -0.47 -14.66 -6.27
CA THR A 17 -1.30 -13.58 -6.82
C THR A 17 -0.52 -12.78 -7.86
N ALA A 18 0.73 -12.41 -7.59
CA ALA A 18 1.56 -11.65 -8.54
C ALA A 18 1.82 -12.40 -9.84
N ARG A 19 2.14 -13.69 -9.75
CA ARG A 19 2.34 -14.54 -10.94
C ARG A 19 1.04 -14.71 -11.72
N PHE A 20 -0.08 -14.93 -11.03
CA PHE A 20 -1.38 -15.07 -11.66
C PHE A 20 -1.80 -13.79 -12.38
N LEU A 21 -1.67 -12.63 -11.73
CA LEU A 21 -2.00 -11.32 -12.28
C LEU A 21 -1.11 -10.99 -13.48
N SER A 22 0.18 -11.32 -13.42
CA SER A 22 1.11 -11.14 -14.54
C SER A 22 0.71 -11.97 -15.77
N VAL A 23 0.32 -13.24 -15.56
CA VAL A 23 -0.16 -14.11 -16.64
C VAL A 23 -1.49 -13.61 -17.20
N TRP A 24 -2.40 -13.15 -16.34
CA TRP A 24 -3.68 -12.58 -16.75
C TRP A 24 -3.50 -11.31 -17.59
N LEU A 25 -2.59 -10.41 -17.20
CA LEU A 25 -2.24 -9.21 -17.97
C LEU A 25 -1.57 -9.53 -19.32
N LEU A 26 -0.82 -10.63 -19.42
CA LEU A 26 -0.30 -11.12 -20.71
C LEU A 26 -1.41 -11.62 -21.65
N PHE A 27 -2.50 -12.15 -21.10
CA PHE A 27 -3.66 -12.58 -21.90
C PHE A 27 -4.64 -11.44 -22.25
N LEU A 28 -4.58 -10.33 -21.52
CA LEU A 28 -5.40 -9.14 -21.73
C LEU A 28 -5.37 -8.59 -23.18
N PRO A 29 -4.21 -8.43 -23.86
CA PRO A 29 -4.20 -8.00 -25.26
C PRO A 29 -4.91 -8.97 -26.20
N PHE A 30 -4.84 -10.28 -25.96
CA PHE A 30 -5.56 -11.26 -26.78
C PHE A 30 -7.08 -11.19 -26.57
N ALA A 31 -7.54 -10.87 -25.36
CA ALA A 31 -8.96 -10.72 -25.05
C ALA A 31 -9.60 -9.47 -25.68
N ILE A 32 -8.85 -8.37 -25.80
CA ILE A 32 -9.35 -7.09 -26.32
C ILE A 32 -9.19 -6.97 -27.85
N TRP A 33 -8.47 -7.91 -28.47
CA TRP A 33 -8.16 -7.90 -29.91
C TRP A 33 -9.39 -7.76 -30.82
N ASP A 34 -10.48 -8.49 -30.55
CA ASP A 34 -11.68 -8.49 -31.41
C ASP A 34 -12.45 -7.15 -31.36
N ASN A 35 -12.46 -6.49 -30.20
CA ASN A 35 -13.12 -5.20 -30.01
C ASN A 35 -12.41 -4.04 -30.74
N PHE A 36 -11.07 -4.09 -30.79
CA PHE A 36 -10.28 -3.10 -31.53
C PHE A 36 -10.01 -3.50 -32.98
N GLY A 37 -10.25 -4.77 -33.34
CA GLY A 37 -10.05 -5.34 -34.67
C GLY A 37 -10.84 -4.67 -35.81
N ASN A 38 -12.02 -4.12 -35.48
CA ASN A 38 -12.93 -3.54 -36.47
C ASN A 38 -12.81 -2.02 -36.61
N THR A 39 -11.92 -1.37 -35.83
CA THR A 39 -11.79 0.10 -35.79
C THR A 39 -10.44 0.53 -36.35
N TRP A 40 -10.42 1.67 -37.06
CA TRP A 40 -9.18 2.29 -37.59
C TRP A 40 -8.11 2.58 -36.52
N ASN A 41 -8.47 2.59 -35.24
CA ASN A 41 -7.62 2.93 -34.10
C ASN A 41 -7.01 1.71 -33.39
N HIS A 42 -6.37 0.80 -34.13
CA HIS A 42 -5.58 -0.29 -33.53
C HIS A 42 -4.48 0.20 -32.59
N VAL A 43 -3.98 1.43 -32.80
CA VAL A 43 -2.95 2.06 -31.97
C VAL A 43 -3.47 2.36 -30.55
N GLY A 44 -4.79 2.54 -30.37
CA GLY A 44 -5.43 2.76 -29.08
C GLY A 44 -5.42 1.55 -28.13
N MET A 45 -5.12 0.36 -28.64
CA MET A 45 -4.97 -0.85 -27.83
C MET A 45 -3.77 -0.76 -26.88
N ILE A 46 -2.65 -0.20 -27.35
CA ILE A 46 -1.40 -0.10 -26.58
C ILE A 46 -1.58 0.77 -25.33
N PRO A 47 -2.09 2.02 -25.39
CA PRO A 47 -2.30 2.83 -24.20
C PRO A 47 -3.40 2.26 -23.29
N ALA A 48 -4.44 1.63 -23.82
CA ALA A 48 -5.49 1.02 -23.01
C ALA A 48 -4.96 -0.16 -22.17
N THR A 49 -4.21 -1.08 -22.80
CA THR A 49 -3.58 -2.21 -22.10
C THR A 49 -2.50 -1.75 -21.11
N ALA A 50 -1.69 -0.75 -21.47
CA ALA A 50 -0.71 -0.15 -20.58
C ALA A 50 -1.34 0.51 -19.36
N PHE A 51 -2.45 1.23 -19.53
CA PHE A 51 -3.17 1.88 -18.43
C PHE A 51 -3.75 0.87 -17.46
N ILE A 52 -4.43 -0.17 -17.95
CA ILE A 52 -5.01 -1.23 -17.10
C ILE A 52 -3.90 -1.98 -16.35
N SER A 53 -2.80 -2.31 -17.04
CA SER A 53 -1.63 -2.96 -16.45
C SER A 53 -0.99 -2.10 -15.35
N ALA A 54 -0.80 -0.81 -15.60
CA ALA A 54 -0.23 0.12 -14.62
C ALA A 54 -1.10 0.23 -13.36
N PHE A 55 -2.42 0.31 -13.50
CA PHE A 55 -3.34 0.34 -12.34
C PHE A 55 -3.32 -0.97 -11.56
N LEU A 56 -3.36 -2.12 -12.23
CA LEU A 56 -3.41 -3.41 -11.55
C LEU A 56 -2.10 -3.78 -10.86
N PHE A 57 -0.95 -3.52 -11.50
CA PHE A 57 0.34 -3.68 -10.84
C PHE A 57 0.51 -2.67 -9.69
N GLY A 58 0.01 -1.44 -9.83
CA GLY A 58 0.01 -0.46 -8.75
C GLY A 58 -0.79 -0.93 -7.53
N ILE A 59 -1.96 -1.55 -7.75
CA ILE A 59 -2.77 -2.13 -6.65
C ILE A 59 -2.02 -3.29 -5.97
N GLU A 60 -1.35 -4.15 -6.74
CA GLU A 60 -0.59 -5.28 -6.19
C GLU A 60 0.62 -4.83 -5.35
N GLU A 61 1.31 -3.77 -5.79
CA GLU A 61 2.40 -3.18 -5.01
C GLU A 61 1.87 -2.57 -3.69
N LEU A 62 0.75 -1.86 -3.73
CA LEU A 62 0.09 -1.33 -2.53
C LEU A 62 -0.37 -2.44 -1.58
N ALA A 63 -0.88 -3.56 -2.10
CA ALA A 63 -1.25 -4.72 -1.29
C ALA A 63 -0.03 -5.30 -0.57
N THR A 64 1.11 -5.39 -1.26
CA THR A 64 2.38 -5.86 -0.68
C THR A 64 2.88 -4.92 0.41
N GLN A 65 2.78 -3.60 0.21
CA GLN A 65 3.16 -2.60 1.22
C GLN A 65 2.27 -2.66 2.48
N LEU A 66 0.98 -2.96 2.31
CA LEU A 66 0.03 -3.13 3.42
C LEU A 66 0.30 -4.40 4.26
N GLU A 67 0.98 -5.40 3.70
CA GLU A 67 1.42 -6.59 4.45
C GLU A 67 2.55 -6.26 5.45
N GLU A 68 3.31 -5.19 5.22
CA GLU A 68 4.40 -4.73 6.10
C GLU A 68 4.11 -3.34 6.71
N PRO A 69 3.03 -3.18 7.52
CA PRO A 69 2.56 -1.87 7.97
C PRO A 69 3.57 -1.15 8.86
N PHE A 70 4.44 -1.88 9.57
CA PHE A 70 5.42 -1.30 10.50
C PHE A 70 6.70 -0.81 9.83
N THR A 71 6.99 -1.25 8.60
CA THR A 71 8.13 -0.74 7.83
C THR A 71 7.85 0.68 7.31
N ILE A 72 6.58 0.99 7.02
CA ILE A 72 6.15 2.29 6.47
C ILE A 72 5.72 3.26 7.58
N LEU A 73 5.23 2.74 8.71
CA LEU A 73 4.78 3.58 9.84
C LEU A 73 5.98 4.12 10.66
N PRO A 74 6.05 5.44 10.94
CA PRO A 74 7.15 6.02 11.72
C PRO A 74 7.02 5.70 13.23
N MET A 75 7.40 4.48 13.63
CA MET A 75 7.31 4.03 15.02
C MET A 75 8.15 4.87 15.98
N GLN A 76 9.32 5.35 15.52
CA GLN A 76 10.19 6.25 16.28
C GLN A 76 9.45 7.55 16.67
N ALA A 77 8.74 8.17 15.73
CA ALA A 77 8.02 9.42 15.99
C ALA A 77 6.88 9.22 17.02
N PHE A 78 6.26 8.04 17.03
CA PHE A 78 5.28 7.69 18.07
C PHE A 78 5.94 7.50 19.44
N CYS A 79 7.09 6.83 19.52
CA CYS A 79 7.84 6.66 20.76
C CYS A 79 8.35 8.00 21.32
N ASP A 80 8.90 8.87 20.48
CA ASP A 80 9.38 10.20 20.86
C ASP A 80 8.24 11.07 21.38
N LYS A 81 7.08 11.01 20.72
CA LYS A 81 5.88 11.72 21.17
C LYS A 81 5.42 11.21 22.55
N ILE A 82 5.33 9.89 22.75
CA ILE A 82 4.95 9.34 24.06
C ILE A 82 5.97 9.71 25.15
N GLY A 83 7.27 9.67 24.84
CA GLY A 83 8.34 10.07 25.76
C GLY A 83 8.22 11.53 26.20
N ASN A 84 7.91 12.43 25.26
CA ASN A 84 7.68 13.85 25.58
C ASN A 84 6.46 14.03 26.50
N TRP A 85 5.39 13.26 26.29
CA TRP A 85 4.19 13.33 27.14
C TRP A 85 4.46 12.81 28.55
N CYS A 86 5.24 11.73 28.68
CA CYS A 86 5.67 11.24 30.00
C CYS A 86 6.53 12.26 30.74
N ASN A 87 7.47 12.91 30.04
CA ASN A 87 8.31 13.94 30.64
C ASN A 87 7.50 15.17 31.08
N GLU A 88 6.48 15.57 30.32
CA GLU A 88 5.55 16.64 30.69
C GLU A 88 4.77 16.32 31.99
N ILE A 89 4.22 15.10 32.08
CA ILE A 89 3.50 14.65 33.28
C ILE A 89 4.42 14.62 34.51
N VAL A 90 5.68 14.23 34.34
CA VAL A 90 6.67 14.18 35.42
C VAL A 90 7.15 15.57 35.83
N SER A 91 7.36 16.48 34.88
CA SER A 91 7.88 17.83 35.17
C SER A 91 6.80 18.75 35.75
N TRP A 92 5.51 18.42 35.61
CA TRP A 92 4.37 19.29 35.94
C TRP A 92 4.47 20.68 35.26
N GLU A 93 5.29 20.79 34.23
CA GLU A 93 5.53 21.99 33.44
C GLU A 93 4.67 21.89 32.19
N GLY A 94 3.90 22.93 31.85
CA GLY A 94 3.02 22.90 30.69
C GLY A 94 3.85 22.69 29.42
N GLY A 95 3.65 21.56 28.74
CA GLY A 95 4.40 21.26 27.53
C GLY A 95 4.01 22.19 26.40
N ASP A 96 4.97 22.54 25.54
CA ASP A 96 4.81 23.39 24.34
C ASP A 96 4.07 22.65 23.20
N ASN A 97 3.09 21.82 23.57
CA ASN A 97 2.45 20.80 22.77
C ASN A 97 1.05 21.22 22.28
N ASP A 98 0.70 22.52 22.31
CA ASP A 98 -0.61 23.06 21.88
C ASP A 98 -1.84 22.37 22.54
N MET A 99 -1.65 21.73 23.70
CA MET A 99 -2.71 21.06 24.46
C MET A 99 -3.24 22.03 25.53
N PRO A 100 -4.55 22.25 25.66
CA PRO A 100 -5.09 23.11 26.70
C PRO A 100 -4.83 22.51 28.10
N VAL A 101 -4.10 23.23 28.94
CA VAL A 101 -3.88 22.89 30.35
C VAL A 101 -5.17 23.15 31.13
N TYR A 102 -5.86 22.08 31.54
CA TYR A 102 -7.02 22.19 32.43
C TYR A 102 -6.52 22.47 33.86
N LYS A 103 -6.78 23.68 34.36
CA LYS A 103 -6.61 24.06 35.77
C LYS A 103 -7.85 23.69 36.58
#